data_AF-A0A9E0YJE5-F1
#
_entry.id   AF-A0A9E0YJE5-F1
#
_cell.length_a   1.000
_cell.length_b   1.000
_cell.length_c   1.000
_cell.angle_alpha   90.00
_cell.angle_beta   90.00
_cell.angle_gamma   90.00
#
_symmetry.space_group_name_H-M   'P 1'
#
loop_
_entity.id
_entity.type
_entity.pdbx_description
1 polymer ?
#
loop_
_entity_poly.entity_id
_entity_poly.type
_entity_poly.pdbx_seq_one_letter_code
_entity_poly.pdbx_strand_id
1 'polypeptide(L)'
;YHGTKQVVPYGVLIGGLDVKGFQELNWTPAYSVKAGLNFKNLGTSDRYIQVMLEYYNGFIPYGQFYDYEMKSYGMGVYFGF
;
A
#
# COMPACT_ATOMS: atom_id res chain seq x y z
N TYR A 1 34.96 2.37 24.88
CA TYR A 1 34.84 3.32 23.74
C TYR A 1 33.51 3.06 23.04
N HIS A 2 32.58 4.01 23.17
CA HIS A 2 31.24 3.96 22.59
C HIS A 2 31.33 4.15 21.08
N GLY A 3 31.06 3.10 20.30
CA GLY A 3 30.85 3.20 18.86
C GLY A 3 29.40 3.59 18.61
N THR A 4 29.15 4.89 18.42
CA THR A 4 27.92 5.44 17.87
C THR A 4 27.71 4.89 16.46
N LYS A 5 27.10 3.71 16.35
CA LYS A 5 26.44 3.32 15.09
C LYS A 5 25.34 4.35 14.89
N GLN A 6 25.57 5.30 13.98
CA GLN A 6 24.52 6.16 13.45
C GLN A 6 23.42 5.23 12.94
N VAL A 7 22.37 5.08 13.74
CA VAL A 7 21.14 4.45 13.31
C VAL A 7 20.49 5.47 12.40
N VAL A 8 20.90 5.51 11.14
CA VAL A 8 20.10 6.16 10.12
C VAL A 8 18.92 5.21 9.89
N PRO A 9 17.70 5.56 10.31
CA PRO A 9 16.54 4.74 9.96
C PRO A 9 16.36 4.95 8.47
N TYR A 10 16.92 4.06 7.64
CA TYR A 10 16.66 4.07 6.21
C TYR A 10 15.18 3.72 6.04
N GLY A 11 14.33 4.75 6.03
CA GLY A 11 12.96 4.64 5.59
C GLY A 11 12.97 4.31 4.11
N VAL A 12 12.56 3.10 3.77
CA VAL A 12 12.45 2.66 2.38
C VAL A 12 11.08 3.06 1.87
N LEU A 13 11.05 3.88 0.82
CA LEU A 13 9.82 4.14 0.09
C LEU A 13 9.39 2.86 -0.64
N ILE A 14 8.15 2.47 -0.43
CA ILE A 14 7.50 1.38 -1.14
C ILE A 14 6.27 1.91 -1.85
N GLY A 15 5.94 1.32 -2.99
CA GLY A 15 4.74 1.69 -3.73
C GLY A 15 4.40 0.63 -4.75
N GLY A 16 3.12 0.59 -5.10
CA GLY A 16 2.56 -0.33 -6.07
C GLY A 16 1.38 0.32 -6.78
N LEU A 17 1.24 -0.01 -8.06
CA LEU A 17 0.09 0.35 -8.87
C LEU A 17 -0.46 -0.94 -9.45
N ASP A 18 -1.78 -1.11 -9.34
CA ASP A 18 -2.52 -2.27 -9.80
C ASP A 18 -3.64 -1.77 -10.72
N VAL A 19 -3.75 -2.37 -11.90
CA VAL A 19 -4.77 -2.02 -12.90
C VAL A 19 -5.46 -3.31 -13.31
N LYS A 20 -6.79 -3.31 -13.21
CA LYS A 20 -7.63 -4.46 -13.55
C LYS A 20 -8.71 -4.04 -14.53
N GLY A 21 -8.82 -4.77 -15.63
CA GLY A 21 -9.93 -4.63 -16.58
C GLY A 21 -10.82 -5.86 -16.47
N PHE A 22 -12.13 -5.65 -16.39
CA PHE A 22 -13.12 -6.73 -16.37
C PHE A 22 -13.95 -6.70 -17.65
N GLN A 23 -14.09 -7.84 -18.31
CA GLN A 23 -14.90 -7.95 -19.53
C GLN A 23 -16.38 -7.65 -19.27
N GLU A 24 -16.88 -8.01 -18.09
CA GLU A 24 -18.25 -7.75 -17.62
C GLU A 24 -18.57 -6.25 -17.51
N LEU A 25 -17.54 -5.40 -17.39
CA LEU A 25 -17.65 -3.94 -17.33
C LEU A 25 -17.21 -3.27 -18.64
N ASN A 26 -17.35 -3.95 -19.78
CA ASN A 26 -16.90 -3.46 -21.10
C ASN A 26 -15.43 -3.00 -21.12
N TRP A 27 -14.55 -3.70 -20.40
CA TRP A 27 -13.13 -3.36 -20.29
C TRP A 27 -12.83 -2.04 -19.57
N THR A 28 -13.76 -1.54 -18.75
CA THR A 28 -13.51 -0.35 -17.93
C THR A 28 -12.37 -0.63 -16.94
N PRO A 29 -11.24 0.11 -17.00
CA PRO A 29 -10.08 -0.15 -16.15
C PRO A 29 -10.31 0.40 -14.74
N ALA A 30 -10.25 -0.48 -13.74
CA ALA A 30 -10.13 -0.11 -12.34
C ALA A 30 -8.64 0.03 -11.98
N TYR A 31 -8.30 1.04 -11.18
CA TYR A 31 -6.93 1.28 -10.76
C TYR A 31 -6.82 1.45 -9.24
N SER A 32 -5.78 0.86 -8.68
CA SER A 32 -5.41 0.99 -7.28
C SER A 32 -3.95 1.41 -7.18
N VAL A 33 -3.70 2.41 -6.35
CA VAL A 33 -2.36 2.90 -6.05
C VAL A 33 -2.13 2.77 -4.56
N LYS A 34 -0.98 2.21 -4.19
CA LYS A 34 -0.54 2.10 -2.81
C LYS A 34 0.85 2.69 -2.69
N ALA A 35 1.11 3.46 -1.65
CA ALA A 35 2.42 4.04 -1.38
C ALA A 35 2.68 4.02 0.12
N GLY A 36 3.93 3.83 0.54
CA GLY A 36 4.25 3.70 1.95
C GLY A 36 5.72 3.89 2.27
N LEU A 37 5.99 3.96 3.57
CA LEU A 37 7.32 4.06 4.14
C LEU A 37 7.53 2.85 5.05
N ASN A 38 8.59 2.11 4.79
CA ASN A 38 9.00 0.99 5.62
C ASN A 38 10.26 1.35 6.42
N PHE A 39 10.17 1.32 7.74
CA PHE A 39 11.27 1.57 8.66
C PHE A 39 11.76 0.23 9.20
N LYS A 40 12.91 -0.23 8.71
CA LYS A 40 13.55 -1.48 9.18
C LYS A 40 14.66 -1.17 10.18
N ASN A 41 14.69 -1.90 11.30
CA ASN A 41 15.81 -1.80 12.23
C ASN A 41 17.00 -2.64 11.73
N LEU A 42 18.17 -2.01 11.49
CA LEU A 42 19.39 -2.70 11.07
C LEU A 42 19.98 -3.65 12.13
N GLY A 43 19.49 -3.60 13.38
CA GLY A 43 19.93 -4.46 14.48
C GLY A 43 19.17 -5.78 14.63
N THR A 44 17.98 -5.92 14.02
CA THR A 44 17.16 -7.14 14.08
C THR A 44 16.29 -7.18 12.83
N SER A 45 16.54 -8.12 11.92
CA SER A 45 15.92 -8.15 10.59
C SER A 45 14.39 -8.23 10.60
N ASP A 46 13.79 -8.72 11.69
CA ASP A 46 12.34 -9.00 11.76
C ASP A 46 11.49 -7.83 12.26
N ARG A 47 12.10 -6.80 12.88
CA ARG A 47 11.36 -5.65 13.40
C ARG A 47 11.23 -4.56 12.34
N TYR A 48 10.01 -4.33 11.90
CA TYR A 48 9.70 -3.23 10.98
C TYR A 48 8.40 -2.52 11.37
N ILE A 49 8.37 -1.22 11.09
CA ILE A 49 7.16 -0.41 11.12
C ILE A 49 6.94 0.07 9.70
N GLN A 50 5.77 -0.22 9.15
CA GLN A 50 5.41 0.19 7.81
C GLN A 50 4.14 1.03 7.85
N VAL A 51 4.20 2.23 7.28
CA VAL A 51 3.04 3.11 7.11
C VAL A 51 2.66 3.08 5.64
N MET A 52 1.40 2.82 5.33
CA MET A 52 0.89 2.79 3.95
C MET A 52 -0.32 3.69 3.79
N LEU A 53 -0.39 4.31 2.63
CA LEU A 53 -1.54 4.99 2.07
C LEU A 53 -2.02 4.19 0.87
N GLU A 54 -3.32 4.00 0.79
CA GLU A 54 -3.98 3.27 -0.28
C GLU A 54 -5.03 4.16 -0.92
N TYR A 55 -5.02 4.21 -2.24
CA TYR A 55 -6.04 4.86 -3.04
C TYR A 55 -6.60 3.83 -4.01
N TYR A 56 -7.91 3.67 -3.99
CA TYR A 56 -8.64 2.84 -4.93
C TYR A 56 -9.61 3.71 -5.70
N ASN A 57 -9.57 3.61 -7.02
CA ASN A 57 -10.61 4.17 -7.87
C ASN A 57 -10.98 3.15 -8.94
N GLY A 58 -12.19 2.62 -8.83
CA GLY A 58 -12.69 1.65 -9.77
C GLY A 58 -14.03 1.09 -9.35
N PHE A 59 -14.50 0.13 -10.11
CA PHE A 59 -15.79 -0.50 -9.89
C PHE A 59 -15.73 -1.58 -8.82
N ILE A 60 -16.84 -1.80 -8.11
CA ILE A 60 -17.00 -2.93 -7.20
C ILE A 60 -17.47 -4.14 -8.03
N PRO A 61 -16.66 -5.21 -8.19
CA PRO A 61 -17.03 -6.35 -9.04
C PRO A 61 -18.23 -7.17 -8.52
N TYR A 62 -18.75 -6.85 -7.32
CA TYR A 62 -19.87 -7.55 -6.68
C TYR A 62 -21.13 -6.70 -6.52
N GLY A 63 -21.22 -5.53 -7.16
CA GLY A 63 -22.45 -4.74 -7.21
C GLY A 63 -23.47 -5.37 -8.17
N GLN A 64 -24.25 -6.35 -7.72
CA GLN A 64 -25.19 -7.13 -8.56
C GLN A 64 -26.28 -6.30 -9.26
N PHE A 65 -26.41 -5.00 -8.96
CA PHE A 65 -27.46 -4.15 -9.50
C PHE A 65 -27.01 -2.76 -9.99
N TYR A 66 -25.75 -2.36 -9.79
CA TYR A 66 -25.31 -1.02 -10.17
C TYR A 66 -23.81 -0.91 -10.47
N ASP A 67 -23.56 -0.25 -11.59
CA ASP A 67 -22.29 0.23 -12.08
C ASP A 67 -21.78 1.45 -11.26
N TYR A 68 -21.44 1.24 -9.99
CA TYR A 68 -20.91 2.32 -9.14
C TYR A 68 -19.38 2.40 -9.20
N GLU A 69 -18.87 3.54 -9.67
CA GLU A 69 -17.48 3.98 -9.47
C GLU A 69 -17.26 4.23 -7.97
N MET A 70 -16.48 3.37 -7.32
CA MET A 70 -16.13 3.49 -5.91
C MET A 70 -14.74 4.10 -5.79
N LYS A 71 -14.67 5.25 -5.11
CA LYS A 71 -13.41 5.87 -4.70
C LYS A 71 -13.21 5.60 -3.23
N SER A 72 -12.10 4.98 -2.88
CA SER A 72 -11.74 4.70 -1.50
C SER A 72 -10.33 5.20 -1.23
N TYR A 73 -10.15 5.80 -0.06
CA TYR A 73 -8.85 6.22 0.45
C TYR A 73 -8.66 5.53 1.81
N GLY A 74 -7.52 4.89 1.99
CA GLY A 74 -7.16 4.16 3.19
C GLY A 74 -5.78 4.57 3.69
N MET A 75 -5.57 4.41 4.98
CA MET A 75 -4.25 4.50 5.60
C MET A 75 -4.12 3.35 6.58
N GLY A 76 -2.97 2.68 6.57
CA GLY A 76 -2.66 1.56 7.44
C GLY A 76 -1.28 1.71 8.08
N VAL A 77 -1.16 1.18 9.30
CA VAL A 77 0.14 1.00 9.96
C VAL A 77 0.30 -0.47 10.26
N TYR A 78 1.41 -1.05 9.82
CA TYR A 78 1.76 -2.45 9.98
C TYR A 78 2.99 -2.57 10.86
N PHE A 79 2.96 -3.54 11.77
CA PHE A 79 4.05 -3.85 12.69
C PHE A 79 4.50 -5.28 12.44
N GLY A 80 5.77 -5.47 12.10
CA GLY A 80 6.45 -6.77 12.17
C GLY A 80 7.20 -6.89 13.49
N PHE A 81 6.94 -7.96 14.24
CA PHE A 81 7.53 -8.24 15.54
C PHE A 81 8.26 -9.58 15.56
#